data_AF-A0A2H0ZAQ1-F1
#
_entry.id   AF-A0A2H0ZAQ1-F1
#
_cell.length_a   1.000
_cell.length_b   1.000
_cell.length_c   1.000
_cell.angle_alpha   90.00
_cell.angle_beta   90.00
_cell.angle_gamma   90.00
#
_symmetry.space_group_name_H-M   'P 1'
#
loop_
_entity.id
_entity.type
_entity.pdbx_description
1 polymer ?
#
loop_
_entity_poly.entity_id
_entity_poly.type
_entity_poly.pdbx_seq_one_letter_code
_entity_poly.pdbx_strand_id
1 'polypeptide(L)'
;MTKRKIKILMTLLCFFACNILVYGDPIVFYPIMFWEEGWSKGVILVKSREMLVIDSKGNKERKVVAKENVFNVYISMDGEKMAYTGQTEIWLVKLKTGEASLIASGYCDFFKWSPDSSGFIFSLGEYKEGAAPPVSNVKFFWSDGDGKNIKQIYP
;
A
#
# COMPACT_ATOMS: atom_id res chain seq x y z
N MET A 1 56.63 -9.00 -42.62
CA MET A 1 57.86 -8.33 -42.14
C MET A 1 57.53 -6.92 -41.67
N THR A 2 57.67 -6.67 -40.35
CA THR A 2 58.16 -5.43 -39.69
C THR A 2 57.38 -4.11 -39.87
N LYS A 3 57.10 -3.26 -38.86
CA LYS A 3 57.60 -3.10 -37.48
C LYS A 3 56.57 -2.32 -36.65
N ARG A 4 56.40 -2.72 -35.38
CA ARG A 4 55.78 -1.97 -34.28
C ARG A 4 56.40 -0.56 -34.13
N LYS A 5 55.57 0.43 -33.76
CA LYS A 5 55.98 1.52 -32.86
C LYS A 5 54.92 1.71 -31.77
N ILE A 6 55.39 1.62 -30.53
CA ILE A 6 54.69 1.80 -29.26
C ILE A 6 55.13 3.16 -28.68
N LYS A 7 54.32 3.69 -27.77
CA LYS A 7 54.49 4.84 -26.84
C LYS A 7 53.82 6.11 -27.40
N ILE A 8 52.98 6.83 -26.66
CA ILE A 8 53.10 7.23 -25.25
C ILE A 8 51.72 7.27 -24.56
N LEU A 9 51.73 6.72 -23.34
CA LEU A 9 50.73 6.84 -22.28
C LEU A 9 50.71 8.29 -21.76
N MET A 10 49.56 8.95 -21.75
CA MET A 10 49.39 10.18 -20.97
C MET A 10 48.15 10.05 -20.08
N THR A 11 48.44 9.70 -18.84
CA THR A 11 47.56 9.70 -17.68
C THR A 11 46.98 11.10 -17.48
N LEU A 12 45.66 11.26 -17.58
CA LEU A 12 44.94 12.37 -16.96
C LEU A 12 44.02 11.80 -15.87
N LEU A 13 44.62 11.59 -14.70
CA LEU A 13 43.92 11.47 -13.44
C LEU A 13 43.72 12.91 -12.93
N CYS A 14 42.49 13.42 -12.97
CA CYS A 14 42.10 14.59 -12.19
C CYS A 14 40.67 14.40 -11.69
N PHE A 15 40.58 13.92 -10.46
CA PHE A 15 39.66 14.35 -9.41
C PHE A 15 38.30 14.94 -9.84
N PHE A 16 37.28 14.07 -9.88
CA PHE A 16 36.01 14.37 -9.23
C PHE A 16 35.66 13.22 -8.29
N ALA A 17 36.39 13.16 -7.18
CA ALA A 17 35.87 12.58 -5.96
C ALA A 17 35.05 13.67 -5.27
N CYS A 18 33.73 13.64 -5.43
CA CYS A 18 32.83 14.32 -4.51
C CYS A 18 31.56 13.48 -4.34
N ASN A 19 31.56 12.73 -3.25
CA ASN A 19 30.41 12.35 -2.42
C ASN A 19 29.10 12.01 -3.13
N ILE A 20 28.90 10.73 -3.45
CA ILE A 20 27.60 10.09 -3.19
C ILE A 20 27.87 8.70 -2.61
N LEU A 21 28.36 8.67 -1.35
CA LEU A 21 27.96 7.59 -0.45
C LEU A 21 26.52 7.89 -0.06
N VAL A 22 25.56 7.56 -0.93
CA VAL A 22 24.18 7.36 -0.46
C VAL A 22 24.24 6.08 0.36
N TYR A 23 24.44 6.26 1.66
CA TYR A 23 23.93 5.33 2.67
C TYR A 23 22.40 5.31 2.51
N GLY A 24 21.97 4.57 1.52
CA GLY A 24 20.60 4.20 1.30
C GLY A 24 20.68 2.77 0.85
N ASP A 25 20.80 1.85 1.82
CA ASP A 25 20.52 0.45 1.54
C ASP A 25 19.22 0.43 0.70
N PRO A 26 19.21 -0.24 -0.46
CA PRO A 26 17.99 -0.34 -1.24
C PRO A 26 16.93 -0.86 -0.28
N ILE A 27 15.86 -0.08 -0.08
CA ILE A 27 14.79 -0.47 0.84
C ILE A 27 14.27 -1.80 0.32
N VAL A 28 14.69 -2.89 0.97
CA VAL A 28 14.31 -4.24 0.60
C VAL A 28 12.84 -4.36 0.96
N PHE A 29 12.00 -4.38 -0.07
CA PHE A 29 10.59 -4.62 0.14
C PHE A 29 10.37 -6.10 0.49
N TYR A 30 9.77 -6.35 1.65
CA TYR A 30 9.36 -7.69 2.07
C TYR A 30 7.86 -7.86 1.80
N PRO A 31 7.45 -8.92 1.09
CA PRO A 31 6.03 -9.19 0.91
C PRO A 31 5.30 -9.36 2.25
N ILE A 32 4.12 -8.74 2.35
CA ILE A 32 3.26 -8.84 3.54
C ILE A 32 2.00 -9.61 3.16
N MET A 33 1.58 -10.54 4.01
CA MET A 33 0.35 -11.30 3.83
C MET A 33 -0.73 -10.81 4.81
N PHE A 34 -1.92 -10.56 4.28
CA PHE A 34 -3.13 -10.23 5.02
C PHE A 34 -4.09 -11.41 4.86
N TRP A 35 -4.29 -12.16 5.95
CA TRP A 35 -5.17 -13.33 6.00
C TRP A 35 -5.76 -13.46 7.40
N GLU A 36 -7.09 -13.53 7.52
CA GLU A 36 -7.75 -13.79 8.79
C GLU A 36 -8.37 -15.20 8.83
N GLU A 37 -8.53 -15.74 10.03
CA GLU A 37 -9.13 -17.05 10.24
C GLU A 37 -10.58 -17.09 9.70
N GLY A 38 -10.91 -18.17 8.99
CA GLY A 38 -12.25 -18.37 8.41
C GLY A 38 -12.48 -17.62 7.09
N TRP A 39 -11.54 -16.81 6.62
CA TRP A 39 -11.68 -16.13 5.33
C TRP A 39 -11.37 -17.06 4.15
N SER A 40 -12.15 -16.92 3.08
CA SER A 40 -11.97 -17.69 1.84
C SER A 40 -10.83 -17.17 0.96
N LYS A 41 -10.35 -15.94 1.23
CA LYS A 41 -9.35 -15.22 0.45
C LYS A 41 -8.35 -14.51 1.35
N GLY A 42 -7.14 -14.33 0.83
CA GLY A 42 -6.13 -13.46 1.41
C GLY A 42 -5.51 -12.52 0.38
N VAL A 43 -4.69 -11.60 0.86
CA VAL A 43 -3.94 -10.64 0.03
C VAL A 43 -2.46 -10.71 0.33
N ILE A 44 -1.63 -10.76 -0.72
CA ILE A 44 -0.19 -10.58 -0.61
C ILE A 44 0.17 -9.23 -1.22
N LEU A 45 0.71 -8.31 -0.41
CA LEU A 45 1.35 -7.09 -0.88
C LEU A 45 2.74 -7.45 -1.40
N VAL A 46 2.93 -7.45 -2.73
CA VAL A 46 4.17 -7.88 -3.39
C VAL A 46 5.09 -6.73 -3.78
N LYS A 47 4.56 -5.50 -3.80
CA LYS A 47 5.30 -4.22 -3.83
C LYS A 47 4.46 -3.18 -3.10
N SER A 48 5.01 -2.00 -2.82
CA SER A 48 4.31 -0.93 -2.10
C SER A 48 2.91 -0.60 -2.65
N ARG A 49 2.64 -0.84 -3.94
CA ARG A 49 1.34 -0.57 -4.58
C ARG A 49 0.73 -1.78 -5.27
N GLU A 50 1.38 -2.94 -5.24
CA GLU A 50 0.94 -4.12 -5.98
C GLU A 50 0.49 -5.21 -5.01
N MET A 51 -0.78 -5.60 -5.12
CA MET A 51 -1.40 -6.63 -4.31
C MET A 51 -1.85 -7.80 -5.17
N LEU A 52 -1.70 -9.01 -4.65
CA LEU A 52 -2.24 -10.25 -5.22
C LEU A 52 -3.34 -10.77 -4.30
N VAL A 53 -4.55 -10.94 -4.85
CA VAL A 53 -5.64 -11.63 -4.17
C VAL A 53 -5.54 -13.11 -4.49
N ILE A 54 -5.53 -13.94 -3.45
CA ILE A 54 -5.38 -15.39 -3.53
C ILE A 54 -6.52 -16.11 -2.81
N ASP A 55 -6.91 -17.28 -3.31
CA ASP A 55 -7.89 -18.15 -2.66
C ASP A 55 -7.25 -19.02 -1.56
N SER A 56 -8.07 -19.72 -0.78
CA SER A 56 -7.64 -20.64 0.31
C SER A 56 -6.78 -21.83 -0.13
N LYS A 57 -6.63 -22.05 -1.44
CA LYS A 57 -5.76 -23.06 -2.03
C LYS A 57 -4.46 -22.47 -2.58
N GLY A 58 -4.25 -21.16 -2.42
CA GLY A 58 -3.09 -20.43 -2.92
C GLY A 58 -3.17 -20.07 -4.41
N ASN A 59 -4.31 -20.27 -5.07
CA ASN A 59 -4.48 -19.85 -6.45
C ASN A 59 -4.63 -18.32 -6.50
N LYS A 60 -3.94 -17.69 -7.45
CA LYS A 60 -4.09 -16.27 -7.72
C LYS A 60 -5.42 -16.00 -8.43
N GLU A 61 -6.28 -15.20 -7.79
CA GLU A 61 -7.53 -14.73 -8.40
C GLU A 61 -7.32 -13.45 -9.21
N ARG A 62 -6.61 -12.46 -8.62
CA ARG A 62 -6.51 -11.12 -9.22
C ARG A 62 -5.24 -10.38 -8.78
N LYS A 63 -4.79 -9.44 -9.61
CA LYS A 63 -3.84 -8.38 -9.25
C LYS A 63 -4.60 -7.06 -9.06
N VAL A 64 -4.34 -6.37 -7.95
CA VAL A 64 -4.83 -5.00 -7.70
C VAL A 64 -3.63 -4.06 -7.62
N VAL A 65 -3.73 -2.91 -8.29
CA VAL A 65 -2.71 -1.85 -8.26
C VAL A 65 -3.30 -0.64 -7.55
N ALA A 66 -2.78 -0.34 -6.36
CA ALA A 66 -3.24 0.76 -5.52
C ALA A 66 -2.87 2.13 -6.08
N LYS A 67 -3.64 3.16 -5.70
CA LYS A 67 -3.40 4.56 -6.09
C LYS A 67 -2.22 5.19 -5.35
N GLU A 68 -1.90 4.70 -4.17
CA GLU A 68 -0.74 5.09 -3.35
C GLU A 68 -0.12 3.87 -2.65
N ASN A 69 0.93 4.10 -1.85
CA ASN A 69 1.56 3.04 -1.05
C ASN A 69 0.57 2.47 -0.05
N VAL A 70 0.42 1.15 -0.04
CA VAL A 70 -0.49 0.41 0.81
C VAL A 70 0.17 0.17 2.16
N PHE A 71 -0.54 0.51 3.23
CA PHE A 71 -0.13 0.22 4.60
C PHE A 71 -0.91 -0.97 5.17
N ASN A 72 -2.23 -1.01 4.97
CA ASN A 72 -3.07 -2.13 5.39
C ASN A 72 -4.09 -2.53 4.32
N VAL A 73 -4.58 -3.76 4.43
CA VAL A 73 -5.60 -4.34 3.53
C VAL A 73 -6.63 -5.11 4.36
N TYR A 74 -7.90 -5.00 3.99
CA TYR A 74 -9.03 -5.60 4.68
C TYR A 74 -10.01 -6.18 3.67
N ILE A 75 -10.21 -7.50 3.64
CA ILE A 75 -11.22 -8.14 2.79
C ILE A 75 -12.55 -8.24 3.58
N SER A 76 -13.68 -8.00 2.93
CA SER A 76 -14.99 -8.26 3.54
C SER A 76 -15.19 -9.76 3.76
N MET A 77 -15.98 -10.16 4.77
CA MET A 77 -16.18 -11.57 5.12
C MET A 77 -16.73 -12.40 3.94
N ASP A 78 -17.54 -11.77 3.07
CA ASP A 78 -18.07 -12.36 1.83
C ASP A 78 -17.02 -12.57 0.71
N GLY A 79 -15.82 -11.99 0.85
CA GLY A 79 -14.74 -12.06 -0.14
C GLY A 79 -15.02 -11.31 -1.44
N GLU A 80 -16.03 -10.44 -1.46
CA GLU A 80 -16.43 -9.67 -2.64
C GLU A 80 -15.80 -8.28 -2.71
N LYS A 81 -15.41 -7.72 -1.56
CA LYS A 81 -14.86 -6.38 -1.44
C LYS A 81 -13.52 -6.40 -0.70
N MET A 82 -12.70 -5.42 -1.01
CA MET A 82 -11.41 -5.21 -0.37
C MET A 82 -11.23 -3.71 -0.13
N ALA A 83 -11.02 -3.32 1.12
CA ALA A 83 -10.53 -1.99 1.45
C ALA A 83 -9.00 -2.04 1.57
N TYR A 84 -8.33 -0.96 1.18
CA TYR A 84 -6.93 -0.73 1.50
C TYR A 84 -6.74 0.70 1.99
N THR A 85 -5.80 0.88 2.90
CA THR A 85 -5.38 2.19 3.39
C THR A 85 -4.00 2.50 2.86
N GLY A 86 -3.79 3.76 2.47
CA GLY A 86 -2.45 4.29 2.28
C GLY A 86 -2.16 5.43 3.23
N GLN A 87 -1.29 6.33 2.81
CA GLN A 87 -0.86 7.43 3.65
C GLN A 87 -1.96 8.48 3.81
N THR A 88 -2.76 8.69 2.77
CA THR A 88 -3.70 9.82 2.69
C THR A 88 -5.10 9.43 2.26
N GLU A 89 -5.33 8.18 1.87
CA GLU A 89 -6.61 7.75 1.34
C GLU A 89 -6.98 6.35 1.83
N ILE A 90 -8.29 6.15 1.93
CA ILE A 90 -8.91 4.83 2.08
C ILE A 90 -9.65 4.54 0.78
N TRP A 91 -9.37 3.38 0.19
CA TRP A 91 -9.99 2.95 -1.06
C TRP A 91 -10.75 1.65 -0.86
N LEU A 92 -11.89 1.53 -1.54
CA LEU A 92 -12.65 0.30 -1.67
C LEU A 92 -12.49 -0.25 -3.08
N VAL A 93 -12.35 -1.57 -3.19
CA VAL A 93 -12.26 -2.29 -4.46
C VAL A 93 -13.30 -3.39 -4.47
N LYS A 94 -14.14 -3.43 -5.51
CA LYS A 94 -15.02 -4.56 -5.80
C LYS A 94 -14.21 -5.63 -6.51
N LEU A 95 -13.97 -6.77 -5.87
CA LEU A 95 -13.03 -7.79 -6.36
C LEU A 95 -13.50 -8.47 -7.65
N LYS A 96 -14.81 -8.58 -7.85
CA LYS A 96 -15.38 -9.16 -9.08
C LYS A 96 -15.08 -8.30 -10.32
N THR A 97 -15.31 -6.99 -10.22
CA THR A 97 -15.18 -6.05 -11.35
C THR A 97 -13.80 -5.39 -11.44
N GLY A 98 -13.08 -5.29 -10.32
CA GLY A 98 -11.87 -4.49 -10.19
C GLY A 98 -12.14 -2.98 -10.08
N GLU A 99 -13.41 -2.57 -9.99
CA GLU A 99 -13.80 -1.17 -9.78
C GLU A 99 -13.27 -0.69 -8.42
N ALA A 100 -12.60 0.46 -8.41
CA ALA A 100 -12.06 1.06 -7.20
C ALA A 100 -12.67 2.45 -6.98
N SER A 101 -13.09 2.73 -5.75
CA SER A 101 -13.68 4.01 -5.33
C SER A 101 -13.00 4.51 -4.06
N LEU A 102 -12.78 5.83 -4.00
CA LEU A 102 -12.31 6.49 -2.79
C LEU A 102 -13.42 6.47 -1.75
N ILE A 103 -13.12 6.00 -0.54
CA ILE A 103 -14.04 6.08 0.61
C ILE A 103 -13.86 7.43 1.30
N ALA A 104 -12.61 7.77 1.65
CA ALA A 104 -12.29 9.01 2.33
C ALA A 104 -10.82 9.40 2.14
N SER A 105 -10.53 10.69 2.28
CA SER A 105 -9.17 11.22 2.39
C SER A 105 -8.83 11.49 3.86
N GLY A 106 -7.65 11.09 4.28
CA GLY A 106 -7.12 11.19 5.64
C GLY A 106 -6.25 9.99 5.99
N TYR A 107 -5.50 10.10 7.08
CA TYR A 107 -4.73 8.97 7.60
C TYR A 107 -5.67 8.02 8.35
N CYS A 108 -5.65 6.74 7.99
CA CYS A 108 -6.50 5.72 8.60
C CYS A 108 -5.66 4.71 9.37
N ASP A 109 -5.87 4.66 10.68
CA ASP A 109 -5.13 3.78 11.59
C ASP A 109 -5.94 2.54 11.99
N PHE A 110 -7.27 2.62 11.87
CA PHE A 110 -8.19 1.55 12.22
C PHE A 110 -9.21 1.37 11.12
N PHE A 111 -9.44 0.12 10.71
CA PHE A 111 -10.51 -0.27 9.82
C PHE A 111 -10.99 -1.66 10.22
N LYS A 112 -12.32 -1.87 10.22
CA LYS A 112 -12.90 -3.18 10.47
C LYS A 112 -14.24 -3.35 9.76
N TRP A 113 -14.36 -4.43 9.00
CA TRP A 113 -15.62 -4.87 8.41
C TRP A 113 -16.60 -5.33 9.49
N SER A 114 -17.90 -5.11 9.26
CA SER A 114 -18.93 -5.84 9.99
C SER A 114 -18.89 -7.32 9.59
N PRO A 115 -19.19 -8.26 10.51
CA PRO A 115 -19.15 -9.70 10.20
C PRO A 115 -20.06 -10.14 9.05
N ASP A 116 -21.14 -9.41 8.80
CA ASP A 116 -22.11 -9.64 7.73
C ASP A 116 -21.75 -8.93 6.41
N SER A 117 -20.60 -8.23 6.35
CA SER A 117 -20.14 -7.46 5.18
C SER A 117 -21.08 -6.33 4.73
N SER A 118 -22.08 -5.96 5.56
CA SER A 118 -23.04 -4.90 5.25
C SER A 118 -22.51 -3.48 5.50
N GLY A 119 -21.42 -3.36 6.25
CA GLY A 119 -20.77 -2.09 6.57
C GLY A 119 -19.38 -2.25 7.17
N PHE A 120 -18.81 -1.14 7.61
CA PHE A 120 -17.51 -1.12 8.27
C PHE A 120 -17.37 0.11 9.18
N ILE A 121 -16.46 0.01 10.14
CA ILE A 121 -16.03 1.13 10.98
C ILE A 121 -14.57 1.43 10.62
N PHE A 122 -14.22 2.71 10.57
CA PHE A 122 -12.86 3.15 10.34
C PHE A 122 -12.55 4.42 11.11
N SER A 123 -11.26 4.70 11.29
CA SER A 123 -10.79 5.95 11.86
C SER A 123 -10.22 6.88 10.80
N LEU A 124 -10.31 8.19 11.03
CA LEU A 124 -9.56 9.18 10.27
C LEU A 124 -8.88 10.14 11.24
N GLY A 125 -7.59 10.37 10.99
CA GLY A 125 -6.83 11.48 11.55
C GLY A 125 -6.53 12.53 10.47
N GLU A 126 -6.31 13.77 10.91
CA GLU A 126 -5.75 14.81 10.03
C GLU A 126 -4.35 14.41 9.58
N TYR A 127 -4.14 14.34 8.27
CA TYR A 127 -2.80 14.22 7.70
C TYR A 127 -2.26 15.61 7.37
N LYS A 128 -1.06 15.92 7.88
CA LYS A 128 -0.29 17.10 7.48
C LYS A 128 1.06 16.62 6.96
N GLU A 129 1.35 16.94 5.70
CA GLU A 129 2.62 16.56 5.08
C GLU A 129 3.80 17.09 5.90
N GLY A 130 4.79 16.23 6.16
CA GLY A 130 5.95 16.57 6.98
C GLY A 130 5.72 16.63 8.50
N ALA A 131 4.49 16.41 8.98
CA ALA A 131 4.22 16.25 10.40
C ALA A 131 4.17 14.76 10.79
N ALA A 132 4.67 14.43 11.97
CA ALA A 132 4.35 13.12 12.57
C ALA A 132 2.81 13.03 12.73
N PRO A 133 2.19 11.85 12.46
CA PRO A 133 0.75 11.72 12.50
C PRO A 133 0.25 12.12 13.90
N PRO A 134 -0.55 13.20 14.02
CA PRO A 134 -1.01 13.66 15.31
C PRO A 134 -2.05 12.66 15.85
N VAL A 135 -1.66 11.90 16.87
CA VAL A 135 -2.54 10.93 17.55
C VAL A 135 -3.74 11.59 18.24
N SER A 136 -3.78 12.93 18.31
CA SER A 136 -4.72 13.68 19.15
C SER A 136 -6.09 13.99 18.53
N ASN A 137 -6.30 13.72 17.24
CA ASN A 137 -7.55 14.09 16.53
C ASN A 137 -8.13 12.89 15.73
N VAL A 138 -8.18 11.70 16.33
CA VAL A 138 -8.73 10.51 15.68
C VAL A 138 -10.26 10.48 15.83
N LYS A 139 -10.97 10.54 14.70
CA LYS A 139 -12.43 10.38 14.63
C LYS A 139 -12.77 8.98 14.16
N PHE A 140 -13.87 8.41 14.65
CA PHE A 140 -14.41 7.16 14.09
C PHE A 140 -15.65 7.40 13.27
N PHE A 141 -15.75 6.64 12.19
CA PHE A 141 -16.84 6.68 11.23
C PHE A 141 -17.38 5.27 11.03
N TRP A 142 -18.69 5.18 10.81
CA TRP A 142 -19.33 4.01 10.24
C TRP A 142 -19.68 4.30 8.79
N SER A 143 -19.60 3.28 7.93
CA SER A 143 -20.10 3.33 6.57
C SER A 143 -20.88 2.08 6.21
N ASP A 144 -21.78 2.20 5.23
CA ASP A 144 -22.32 1.07 4.50
C ASP A 144 -21.22 0.32 3.72
N GLY A 145 -21.53 -0.92 3.29
CA GLY A 145 -20.55 -1.82 2.69
C GLY A 145 -19.95 -1.36 1.36
N ASP A 146 -20.55 -0.35 0.73
CA ASP A 146 -20.07 0.27 -0.50
C ASP A 146 -19.29 1.58 -0.27
N GLY A 147 -19.16 2.04 0.97
CA GLY A 147 -18.43 3.27 1.28
C GLY A 147 -19.14 4.56 0.86
N LYS A 148 -20.45 4.52 0.56
CA LYS A 148 -21.21 5.65 0.01
C LYS A 148 -21.92 6.45 1.09
N ASN A 149 -22.30 5.80 2.18
CA ASN A 149 -23.05 6.42 3.27
C ASN A 149 -22.21 6.45 4.54
N ILE A 150 -21.43 7.52 4.71
CA ILE A 150 -20.50 7.68 5.83
C ILE A 150 -21.12 8.55 6.93
N LYS A 151 -21.03 8.07 8.18
CA LYS A 151 -21.50 8.79 9.37
C LYS A 151 -20.41 8.78 10.44
N GLN A 152 -20.05 9.95 10.97
CA GLN A 152 -19.19 10.03 12.15
C GLN A 152 -19.93 9.47 13.39
N ILE A 153 -19.26 8.59 14.13
CA ILE A 153 -19.81 7.92 15.33
C ILE A 153 -19.02 8.23 16.60
N TYR A 154 -17.80 8.79 16.49
CA TYR A 154 -17.00 9.23 17.63
C TYR A 154 -16.21 10.50 17.26
N PRO A 155 -16.13 11.51 18.16
CA PRO A 155 -15.40 12.76 17.96
C PRO A 155 -13.88 12.64 17.99
#